data_AF-A0A7R9HQY0-F1
#
_entry.id   AF-A0A7R9HQY0-F1
#
_cell.length_a   1.000
_cell.length_b   1.000
_cell.length_c   1.000
_cell.angle_alpha   90.00
_cell.angle_beta   90.00
_cell.angle_gamma   90.00
#
_symmetry.space_group_name_H-M   'P 1'
#
loop_
_entity.id
_entity.type
_entity.pdbx_description
1 polymer ?
#
loop_
_entity_poly.entity_id
_entity_poly.type
_entity_poly.pdbx_seq_one_letter_code
_entity_poly.pdbx_strand_id
1 'polypeptide(L)'
;MYLEHGVRTTDLRIRSLCLGLNTPLTIGRLCEKCDGKCVICDSYVRPCTLVRICDECNYGSYQGRCVICGGPGVSDAYYCKECTIQEKDRDGCPKIVNLGSSKTDLFYERKKYGFKRR
;
A
#
# COMPACT_ATOMS: atom_id res chain seq x y z
N MET A 1 26.24 -12.08 19.29
CA MET A 1 25.28 -13.19 19.41
C MET A 1 23.96 -12.61 19.88
N TYR A 2 22.84 -13.28 19.61
CA TYR A 2 21.43 -12.84 19.67
C TYR A 2 20.97 -12.13 18.39
N LEU A 3 20.48 -12.83 17.35
CA LEU A 3 19.39 -13.82 17.17
C LEU A 3 18.22 -13.16 16.44
N GLU A 4 18.01 -13.69 15.23
CA GLU A 4 16.79 -13.85 14.43
C GLU A 4 15.51 -13.21 14.95
N HIS A 5 14.81 -12.44 14.12
CA HIS A 5 13.35 -12.53 13.96
C HIS A 5 12.91 -11.86 12.65
N GLY A 6 12.07 -12.56 11.90
CA GLY A 6 11.67 -12.28 10.53
C GLY A 6 11.22 -10.85 10.24
N VAL A 7 11.38 -10.51 8.96
CA VAL A 7 11.05 -9.24 8.31
C VAL A 7 9.57 -8.92 8.52
N ARG A 8 9.27 -8.33 9.68
CA ARG A 8 7.96 -7.75 9.99
C ARG A 8 7.83 -6.47 9.19
N THR A 9 6.67 -6.33 8.57
CA THR A 9 6.20 -5.25 7.71
C THR A 9 6.11 -3.90 8.45
N THR A 10 7.23 -3.36 8.92
CA THR A 10 7.28 -2.12 9.71
C THR A 10 8.37 -1.14 9.28
N ASP A 11 9.05 -1.36 8.15
CA ASP A 11 10.05 -0.40 7.68
C ASP A 11 9.36 0.82 7.02
N LEU A 12 9.19 1.84 7.85
CA LEU A 12 8.72 3.18 7.51
C LEU A 12 9.66 3.96 6.56
N ARG A 13 10.65 3.33 5.89
CA ARG A 13 11.62 4.07 5.04
C ARG A 13 11.84 3.56 3.62
N ILE A 14 11.04 2.63 3.09
CA ILE A 14 11.10 2.27 1.65
C ILE A 14 9.70 2.07 1.04
N ARG A 15 8.80 3.04 1.20
CA ARG A 15 7.71 3.21 0.24
C ARG A 15 8.12 4.42 -0.60
N SER A 16 8.48 4.21 -1.86
CA SER A 16 8.60 5.28 -2.85
C SER A 16 7.22 5.91 -3.05
N LEU A 17 6.84 6.75 -2.10
CA LEU A 17 5.63 7.55 -2.10
C LEU A 17 5.83 8.64 -3.14
N CYS A 18 4.86 8.82 -4.03
CA CYS A 18 4.89 9.93 -4.97
C CYS A 18 4.67 11.21 -4.15
N LEU A 19 5.75 11.95 -3.86
CA LEU A 19 5.72 13.24 -3.16
C LEU A 19 5.17 14.37 -4.06
N GLY A 20 4.18 14.06 -4.90
CA GLY A 20 3.55 14.98 -5.85
C GLY A 20 2.78 16.07 -5.14
N LEU A 21 3.49 17.11 -4.70
CA LEU A 21 2.92 18.34 -4.17
C LEU A 21 2.34 19.14 -5.35
N ASN A 22 1.02 19.38 -5.33
CA ASN A 22 0.22 20.22 -6.24
C ASN A 22 -0.43 19.55 -7.47
N THR A 23 -1.30 18.55 -7.28
CA THR A 23 -2.22 18.07 -8.34
C THR A 23 -3.63 17.79 -7.81
N PRO A 24 -4.66 17.77 -8.69
CA PRO A 24 -6.00 17.32 -8.32
C PRO A 24 -5.96 15.95 -7.66
N LEU A 25 -6.78 15.80 -6.62
CA LEU A 25 -6.72 14.69 -5.69
C LEU A 25 -7.91 13.75 -5.91
N THR A 26 -7.68 12.69 -6.69
CA THR A 26 -8.68 11.63 -6.87
C THR A 26 -8.79 10.80 -5.58
N ILE A 27 -9.97 10.21 -5.33
CA ILE A 27 -10.19 9.30 -4.21
C ILE A 27 -9.38 8.02 -4.41
N GLY A 28 -8.56 7.67 -3.42
CA GLY A 28 -7.86 6.38 -3.41
C GLY A 28 -8.84 5.22 -3.21
N ARG A 29 -8.56 4.08 -3.85
CA ARG A 29 -9.39 2.87 -3.75
C ARG A 29 -8.66 1.70 -3.11
N LEU A 30 -9.37 0.77 -2.50
CA LEU A 30 -8.85 -0.49 -1.97
C LEU A 30 -9.53 -1.67 -2.67
N CYS A 31 -8.79 -2.77 -2.87
CA CYS A 31 -9.38 -4.03 -3.33
C CYS A 31 -10.01 -4.77 -2.15
N GLU A 32 -10.82 -5.80 -2.44
CA GLU A 32 -11.49 -6.62 -1.42
C GLU A 32 -10.54 -7.21 -0.37
N LYS A 33 -9.29 -7.55 -0.76
CA LYS A 33 -8.28 -8.11 0.15
C LYS A 33 -7.67 -7.08 1.11
N CYS A 34 -7.75 -5.81 0.74
CA CYS A 34 -7.19 -4.69 1.47
C CYS A 34 -8.28 -3.81 2.09
N ASP A 35 -9.54 -4.18 1.94
CA ASP A 35 -10.67 -3.36 2.37
C ASP A 35 -10.62 -3.07 3.87
N GLY A 36 -10.95 -1.83 4.26
CA GLY A 36 -10.92 -1.37 5.65
C GLY A 36 -9.53 -1.17 6.26
N LYS A 37 -8.43 -1.41 5.53
CA LYS A 37 -7.07 -1.15 6.04
C LYS A 37 -6.68 0.31 5.91
N CYS A 38 -6.00 0.83 6.93
CA CYS A 38 -5.26 2.08 6.83
C CYS A 38 -4.12 1.94 5.81
N VAL A 39 -4.02 2.87 4.86
CA VAL A 39 -3.01 2.83 3.79
C VAL A 39 -1.57 2.99 4.27
N ILE A 40 -1.37 3.47 5.50
CA ILE A 40 -0.03 3.67 6.09
C ILE A 40 0.37 2.49 6.96
N CYS A 41 -0.41 2.19 8.00
CA CYS A 41 -0.06 1.18 9.00
C CYS A 41 -0.72 -0.19 8.79
N ASP A 42 -1.48 -0.37 7.71
CA ASP A 42 -2.15 -1.61 7.34
C ASP A 42 -3.12 -2.18 8.41
N SER A 43 -3.53 -1.36 9.39
CA SER A 43 -4.43 -1.75 10.48
C SER A 43 -5.90 -1.50 10.16
N TYR A 44 -6.81 -2.29 10.75
CA TYR A 44 -8.27 -2.23 10.57
C TYR A 44 -8.97 -1.35 11.62
N VAL A 45 -8.32 -0.28 12.05
CA VAL A 45 -8.86 0.60 13.10
C VAL A 45 -9.68 1.74 12.51
N ARG A 46 -10.41 2.46 13.38
CA ARG A 46 -11.35 3.55 13.06
C ARG A 46 -10.88 4.44 11.89
N PRO A 47 -11.51 4.33 10.70
CA PRO A 47 -11.21 5.22 9.57
C PRO A 47 -11.70 6.63 9.91
N CYS A 48 -10.87 7.64 9.62
CA CYS A 48 -11.19 9.04 9.91
C CYS A 48 -11.08 9.92 8.67
N THR A 49 -9.96 9.85 7.95
CA THR A 49 -9.68 10.76 6.84
C THR A 49 -9.65 9.99 5.53
N LEU A 50 -10.31 10.51 4.51
CA LEU A 50 -10.37 9.88 3.19
C LEU A 50 -9.04 10.07 2.45
N VAL A 51 -8.54 9.00 1.82
CA VAL A 51 -7.26 8.99 1.14
C VAL A 51 -7.37 9.63 -0.24
N ARG A 52 -6.37 10.45 -0.57
CA ARG A 52 -6.26 11.14 -1.84
C ARG A 52 -5.01 10.71 -2.59
N ILE A 53 -5.15 10.51 -3.90
CA ILE A 53 -4.06 10.12 -4.80
C ILE A 53 -3.88 11.16 -5.91
N CYS A 54 -2.64 11.38 -6.33
CA CYS A 54 -2.32 12.26 -7.46
C CYS A 54 -2.81 11.66 -8.78
N ASP A 55 -3.03 12.51 -9.78
CA ASP A 55 -3.52 12.10 -11.10
C ASP A 55 -2.54 11.17 -11.83
N GLU A 56 -1.23 11.35 -11.64
CA GLU A 56 -0.22 10.46 -12.21
C GLU A 56 -0.41 9.01 -11.73
N CYS A 57 -0.70 8.84 -10.44
CA CYS A 57 -0.99 7.54 -9.83
C CYS A 57 -2.39 6.99 -10.19
N ASN A 58 -3.25 7.84 -10.73
CA ASN A 58 -4.60 7.52 -11.19
C ASN A 58 -4.74 7.65 -12.72
N TYR A 59 -3.65 7.51 -13.47
CA TYR A 59 -3.68 7.65 -14.92
C TYR A 59 -3.73 6.29 -15.64
N GLY A 60 -4.50 6.23 -16.73
CA GLY A 60 -4.59 5.07 -17.64
C GLY A 60 -4.89 3.76 -16.92
N SER A 61 -4.03 2.76 -17.11
CA SER A 61 -4.18 1.42 -16.53
C SER A 61 -4.17 1.37 -15.00
N TYR A 62 -3.73 2.43 -14.31
CA TYR A 62 -3.71 2.52 -12.84
C TYR A 62 -4.98 3.12 -12.23
N GLN A 63 -5.92 3.57 -13.06
CA GLN A 63 -7.21 4.08 -12.63
C GLN A 63 -7.98 3.08 -11.79
N GLY A 64 -8.55 3.57 -10.69
CA GLY A 64 -9.39 2.76 -9.81
C GLY A 64 -8.67 1.57 -9.18
N ARG A 65 -7.33 1.56 -9.15
CA ARG A 65 -6.57 0.45 -8.57
C ARG A 65 -6.29 0.64 -7.10
N CYS A 66 -6.21 -0.48 -6.39
CA CYS A 66 -5.86 -0.55 -4.97
C CYS A 66 -4.57 0.22 -4.67
N VAL A 67 -4.62 1.13 -3.69
CA VAL A 67 -3.49 1.97 -3.28
C VAL A 67 -2.34 1.14 -2.68
N ILE A 68 -2.66 0.01 -2.03
CA ILE A 68 -1.69 -0.84 -1.32
C ILE A 68 -1.05 -1.87 -2.27
N CYS A 69 -1.86 -2.58 -3.06
CA CYS A 69 -1.39 -3.77 -3.78
C CYS A 69 -1.52 -3.71 -5.31
N GLY A 70 -2.15 -2.66 -5.86
CA GLY A 70 -2.37 -2.49 -7.30
C GLY A 70 -3.42 -3.41 -7.94
N GLY A 71 -4.23 -4.13 -7.14
CA GLY A 71 -5.39 -4.90 -7.63
C GLY A 71 -6.59 -4.03 -8.01
N PRO A 72 -7.71 -4.62 -8.48
CA PRO A 72 -8.94 -3.88 -8.81
C PRO A 72 -9.54 -3.26 -7.54
N GLY A 73 -9.74 -1.94 -7.54
CA GLY A 73 -10.32 -1.21 -6.41
C GLY A 73 -11.84 -1.30 -6.40
N VAL A 74 -12.41 -1.58 -5.22
CA VAL A 74 -13.84 -1.75 -5.00
C VAL A 74 -14.34 -0.69 -4.02
N SER A 75 -13.64 -0.49 -2.90
CA SER A 75 -14.01 0.45 -1.84
C SER A 75 -13.10 1.67 -1.80
N ASP A 76 -13.52 2.73 -1.10
CA ASP A 76 -12.72 3.93 -0.87
C ASP A 76 -11.68 3.69 0.24
N ALA A 77 -10.50 4.29 0.08
CA ALA A 77 -9.38 4.16 1.00
C ALA A 77 -9.44 5.23 2.11
N TYR A 78 -9.05 4.84 3.33
CA TYR A 78 -9.03 5.74 4.49
C TYR A 78 -7.71 5.67 5.27
N TYR A 79 -7.37 6.78 5.91
CA TYR A 79 -6.39 6.86 6.99
C TYR A 79 -7.08 6.62 8.32
N CYS A 80 -6.40 5.92 9.22
CA CYS A 80 -6.86 5.79 10.59
C CYS A 80 -6.64 7.06 11.41
N LYS A 81 -7.42 7.22 12.47
CA LYS A 81 -7.34 8.36 13.40
C LYS A 81 -5.91 8.64 13.90
N GLU A 82 -5.17 7.60 14.26
CA GLU A 82 -3.81 7.74 14.79
C GLU A 82 -2.83 8.28 13.74
N CYS A 83 -2.95 7.83 12.49
CA CYS A 83 -2.12 8.35 11.40
C CYS A 83 -2.45 9.81 11.10
N THR A 84 -3.73 10.19 11.20
CA THR A 84 -4.15 11.59 11.03
C THR A 84 -3.65 12.49 12.16
N ILE A 85 -3.68 12.01 13.42
CA ILE A 85 -3.14 12.77 14.57
C ILE A 85 -1.62 12.97 14.44
N GLN A 86 -0.93 11.99 13.86
CA GLN A 86 0.51 12.07 13.56
C GLN A 86 0.80 12.86 12.26
N GLU A 87 -0.20 13.48 11.64
CA GLU A 87 -0.11 14.27 10.40
C GLU A 87 0.42 13.50 9.18
N LYS A 88 0.38 12.16 9.21
CA LYS A 88 0.87 11.30 8.12
C LYS A 88 0.03 11.36 6.86
N ASP A 89 -1.20 11.87 6.96
CA ASP A 89 -2.09 12.11 5.82
C ASP A 89 -1.67 13.33 4.98
N ARG A 90 -0.71 14.14 5.47
CA ARG A 90 -0.20 15.33 4.78
C ARG A 90 1.08 15.08 3.98
N ASP A 91 1.67 13.89 4.08
CA ASP A 91 2.95 13.56 3.45
C ASP A 91 2.88 13.49 1.91
N GLY A 92 1.68 13.39 1.32
CA GLY A 92 1.47 13.38 -0.13
C GLY A 92 0.70 12.15 -0.61
N CYS A 93 0.92 11.72 -1.85
CA CYS A 93 0.20 10.60 -2.45
C CYS A 93 0.69 9.25 -1.88
N PRO A 94 -0.16 8.48 -1.18
CA PRO A 94 0.25 7.24 -0.50
C PRO A 94 0.35 6.02 -1.43
N LYS A 95 0.27 6.21 -2.75
CA LYS A 95 0.29 5.11 -3.73
C LYS A 95 1.67 4.46 -3.78
N ILE A 96 1.70 3.15 -3.58
CA ILE A 96 2.91 2.34 -3.67
C ILE A 96 3.16 1.99 -5.15
N VAL A 97 4.19 2.58 -5.76
CA VAL A 97 4.54 2.36 -7.18
C VAL A 97 5.49 1.16 -7.38
N ASN A 98 6.36 0.87 -6.41
CA ASN A 98 7.32 -0.23 -6.49
C ASN A 98 6.87 -1.42 -5.65
N LEU A 99 6.02 -2.28 -6.20
CA LEU A 99 5.66 -3.59 -5.63
C LEU A 99 6.81 -4.63 -5.75
N GLY A 100 8.04 -4.18 -6.02
CA GLY A 100 8.96 -4.82 -6.96
C GLY A 100 9.98 -5.83 -6.42
N SER A 101 10.12 -6.05 -5.12
CA SER A 101 11.13 -6.99 -4.59
C SER A 101 10.50 -8.24 -4.00
N SER A 102 9.49 -8.11 -3.14
CA SER A 102 8.95 -9.27 -2.41
C SER A 102 8.09 -10.19 -3.27
N LYS A 103 7.29 -9.68 -4.22
CA LYS A 103 6.43 -10.51 -5.08
C LYS A 103 7.24 -11.28 -6.14
N THR A 104 8.29 -10.67 -6.68
CA THR A 104 9.20 -11.29 -7.64
C THR A 104 10.03 -12.37 -6.93
N ASP A 105 10.56 -12.08 -5.74
CA ASP A 105 11.30 -13.05 -4.94
C ASP A 105 10.45 -14.29 -4.59
N LEU A 106 9.21 -14.10 -4.10
CA LEU A 106 8.23 -15.18 -3.88
C LEU A 106 7.92 -16.01 -5.14
N PHE A 107 7.96 -15.39 -6.32
CA PHE A 107 7.74 -16.09 -7.59
C PHE A 107 8.96 -16.93 -7.99
N TYR A 108 10.18 -16.41 -7.81
CA TYR A 108 11.42 -17.13 -8.08
C TYR A 108 11.68 -18.24 -7.05
N GLU A 109 11.41 -18.00 -5.77
CA GLU A 109 11.52 -19.02 -4.71
C GLU A 109 10.58 -20.21 -4.94
N ARG A 110 9.32 -19.96 -5.35
CA ARG A 110 8.36 -21.02 -5.72
C ARG A 110 8.83 -21.87 -6.91
N LYS A 111 9.60 -21.30 -7.83
CA LYS A 111 10.20 -22.05 -8.94
C LYS A 111 11.43 -22.85 -8.51
N LYS A 112 12.21 -22.35 -7.54
CA LYS A 112 13.44 -23.00 -7.06
C LYS A 112 13.16 -24.23 -6.21
N TYR A 113 12.11 -24.21 -5.39
CA TYR A 113 11.67 -25.38 -4.61
C TYR A 113 10.45 -26.02 -5.29
N GLY A 114 10.71 -26.85 -6.30
CA GLY A 114 9.67 -27.63 -6.99
C GLY A 114 8.76 -28.33 -6.00
N PHE A 115 7.47 -27.98 -6.03
CA PHE A 115 6.45 -28.57 -5.18
C PHE A 115 6.34 -30.07 -5.49
N LYS A 116 6.93 -30.92 -4.66
CA LYS A 116 6.56 -32.34 -4.62
C LYS A 116 5.13 -32.38 -4.10
N ARG A 117 4.18 -32.69 -5.00
CA ARG A 117 2.79 -32.97 -4.63
C ARG A 117 2.80 -34.00 -3.50
N ARG A 118 2.20 -33.65 -2.36
CA ARG A 118 1.81 -34.61 -1.34
C ARG A 118 0.46 -35.20 -1.73
#